data_AF-A0AAW2PX30-F1
#
_entry.id   AF-A0AAW2PX30-F1
#
_cell.length_a   1.000
_cell.length_b   1.000
_cell.length_c   1.000
_cell.angle_alpha   90.00
_cell.angle_beta   90.00
_cell.angle_gamma   90.00
#
_symmetry.space_group_name_H-M   'P 1'
#
loop_
_entity.id
_entity.type
_entity.pdbx_description
1 polymer ?
#
loop_
_entity_poly.entity_id
_entity_poly.type
_entity_poly.pdbx_seq_one_letter_code
_entity_poly.pdbx_strand_id
1 'polypeptide(L)'
;MVTVISRWDRQQRQLRLQRHGLFPQKLGLSSSRRNLFRSLLITLAIIAILPPLYFHFSLRRFHQIQLRNCGWMQSPPLVCAHGGDSTKAFPNTMDAYNNALSSGVDCIEIDVSRSSDGVLFALHDRELQRISGNSTSRVGYLTMKEIADLGSSLQHSLEFHDVNIPTIEDALKFVSGSVRQVILDAKVGPPLFDKGLAEDILSVVKRTKCRNCLVWAKSDSLARDVIKLSRDTMVGYIVMMDPSTGTRRKLLRMRGAGVVGVYHPLVDEELVRILHGRKKKVYTWTVDEEEWMKKMLLEGVDGVVTSNPALLQRVMQDRNMWVWVWVWEFGRTLVWYLSIPDEYRNEERGTEPKQLAFSAALGITLGVFPICGVTVFLCGIAVAVLRSLCHAPTVMLANFIATPIELSLMVPFLRFGEIITGGPHFPLTSDAFKKVLTGQASREALRSIFLALLGWVVAAPLILGALYLLLLPCFKILVHKFTAVPSSPKKALNSISSPRKPLNSPSEVRLKVRDV
;
A
#
# COMPACT_ATOMS: atom_id res chain seq x y z
N MET A 1 3.79 -80.50 -50.31
CA MET A 1 3.27 -79.12 -50.24
C MET A 1 2.02 -78.99 -49.35
N VAL A 2 1.03 -79.88 -49.48
CA VAL A 2 -0.21 -79.91 -48.66
C VAL A 2 0.05 -80.09 -47.14
N THR A 3 1.05 -80.89 -46.76
CA THR A 3 1.36 -81.18 -45.35
C THR A 3 1.98 -80.00 -44.60
N VAL A 4 2.74 -79.15 -45.30
CA VAL A 4 3.40 -77.95 -44.75
C VAL A 4 2.38 -76.83 -44.49
N ILE A 5 1.43 -76.66 -45.42
CA ILE A 5 0.32 -75.70 -45.27
C ILE A 5 -0.58 -76.07 -44.08
N SER A 6 -0.83 -77.37 -43.86
CA SER A 6 -1.65 -77.84 -42.71
C SER A 6 -0.97 -77.64 -41.34
N ARG A 7 0.37 -77.60 -41.30
CA ARG A 7 1.14 -77.33 -40.08
C ARG A 7 1.18 -75.82 -39.79
N TRP A 8 1.37 -75.01 -40.83
CA TRP A 8 1.30 -73.55 -40.72
C TRP A 8 -0.07 -73.09 -40.22
N ASP A 9 -1.17 -73.63 -40.76
CA ASP A 9 -2.52 -73.20 -40.37
C ASP A 9 -2.88 -73.60 -38.93
N ARG A 10 -2.39 -74.75 -38.46
CA ARG A 10 -2.49 -75.16 -37.04
C ARG A 10 -1.68 -74.26 -36.11
N GLN A 11 -0.48 -73.86 -36.51
CA GLN A 11 0.38 -72.96 -35.73
C GLN A 11 -0.21 -71.54 -35.66
N GLN A 12 -0.82 -71.07 -36.75
CA GLN A 12 -1.53 -69.78 -36.78
C GLN A 12 -2.83 -69.80 -35.96
N ARG A 13 -3.56 -70.93 -35.91
CA ARG A 13 -4.72 -71.09 -35.01
C ARG A 13 -4.31 -71.09 -33.53
N GLN A 14 -3.22 -71.75 -33.16
CA GLN A 14 -2.71 -71.69 -31.78
C GLN A 14 -2.21 -70.29 -31.39
N LEU A 15 -1.56 -69.56 -32.30
CA LEU A 15 -1.15 -68.17 -32.08
C LEU A 15 -2.36 -67.20 -31.98
N ARG A 16 -3.45 -67.44 -32.71
CA ARG A 16 -4.71 -66.68 -32.55
C ARG A 16 -5.41 -66.96 -31.23
N LEU A 17 -5.40 -68.22 -30.76
CA LEU A 17 -5.97 -68.59 -29.46
C LEU A 17 -5.15 -68.04 -28.28
N GLN A 18 -3.82 -67.99 -28.39
CA GLN A 18 -2.95 -67.32 -27.39
C GLN A 18 -3.11 -65.79 -27.39
N ARG A 19 -3.35 -65.14 -28.54
CA ARG A 19 -3.61 -63.68 -28.60
C ARG A 19 -4.93 -63.28 -27.95
N HIS A 20 -5.93 -64.16 -27.90
CA HIS A 20 -7.20 -63.89 -27.22
C HIS A 20 -7.17 -64.15 -25.71
N GLY A 21 -6.14 -64.83 -25.18
CA GLY A 21 -5.99 -65.14 -23.76
C GLY A 21 -5.18 -64.14 -22.93
N LEU A 22 -4.67 -63.05 -23.52
CA LEU A 22 -3.76 -62.09 -22.87
C LEU A 22 -4.29 -60.65 -22.82
N PHE A 23 -5.61 -60.46 -22.89
CA PHE A 23 -6.23 -59.20 -22.48
C PHE A 23 -6.85 -59.39 -21.08
N PRO A 24 -6.42 -58.65 -20.05
CA PRO A 24 -7.20 -58.60 -18.82
C PRO A 24 -8.59 -58.11 -19.19
N GLN A 25 -9.62 -58.84 -18.75
CA GLN A 25 -11.01 -58.42 -18.85
C GLN A 25 -11.07 -56.94 -18.47
N LYS A 26 -11.53 -56.09 -19.39
CA LYS A 26 -11.87 -54.70 -19.07
C LYS A 26 -12.83 -54.77 -17.87
N LEU A 27 -12.39 -54.32 -16.70
CA LEU A 27 -13.30 -54.11 -15.56
C LEU A 27 -14.48 -53.27 -16.09
N GLY A 28 -15.64 -53.92 -16.22
CA GLY A 28 -16.85 -53.33 -16.77
C GLY A 28 -17.45 -52.34 -15.80
N LEU A 29 -16.88 -51.13 -15.71
CA LEU A 29 -17.56 -50.01 -15.08
C LEU A 29 -18.75 -49.62 -15.97
N SER A 30 -19.95 -49.58 -15.37
CA SER A 30 -21.19 -49.22 -16.08
C SER A 30 -21.04 -47.86 -16.80
N SER A 31 -21.80 -47.66 -17.88
CA SER A 31 -21.80 -46.41 -18.68
C SER A 31 -21.84 -45.14 -17.80
N SER A 32 -22.64 -45.18 -16.73
CA SER A 32 -22.76 -44.10 -15.74
C SER A 32 -21.44 -43.82 -15.00
N ARG A 33 -20.72 -44.85 -14.53
CA ARG A 33 -19.43 -44.68 -13.84
C ARG A 33 -18.34 -44.14 -14.77
N ARG A 34 -18.38 -44.49 -16.07
CA ARG A 34 -17.44 -43.94 -17.07
C ARG A 34 -17.69 -42.46 -17.36
N ASN A 35 -18.96 -42.05 -17.41
CA ASN A 35 -19.32 -40.65 -17.57
C ASN A 35 -18.98 -39.83 -16.33
N LEU A 36 -19.23 -40.37 -15.13
CA LEU A 36 -18.87 -39.75 -13.87
C LEU A 36 -17.34 -39.58 -13.74
N PHE A 37 -16.57 -40.61 -14.11
CA PHE A 37 -15.12 -40.57 -14.15
C PHE A 37 -14.57 -39.56 -15.17
N ARG A 38 -15.21 -39.44 -16.35
CA ARG A 38 -14.86 -38.42 -17.35
C ARG A 38 -15.17 -37.01 -16.86
N SER A 39 -16.34 -36.78 -16.27
CA SER A 39 -16.66 -35.47 -15.68
C SER A 39 -15.69 -35.11 -14.56
N LEU A 40 -15.34 -36.06 -13.68
CA LEU A 40 -14.39 -35.83 -12.60
C LEU A 40 -12.99 -35.47 -13.13
N LEU A 41 -12.53 -36.13 -14.20
CA LEU A 41 -11.28 -35.82 -14.89
C LEU A 41 -11.31 -34.44 -15.56
N ILE A 42 -12.42 -34.07 -16.19
CA ILE A 42 -12.57 -32.73 -16.80
C ILE A 42 -12.58 -31.66 -15.72
N THR A 43 -13.31 -31.86 -14.62
CA THR A 43 -13.32 -30.93 -13.48
C THR A 43 -11.93 -30.81 -12.86
N LEU A 44 -11.21 -31.91 -12.65
CA LEU A 44 -9.83 -31.89 -12.16
C LEU A 44 -8.87 -31.20 -13.13
N ALA A 45 -9.02 -31.41 -14.44
CA ALA A 45 -8.21 -30.74 -15.45
C ALA A 45 -8.49 -29.23 -15.50
N ILE A 46 -9.75 -28.82 -15.38
CA ILE A 46 -10.14 -27.41 -15.27
C ILE A 46 -9.55 -26.78 -14.01
N ILE A 47 -9.65 -27.46 -12.86
CA ILE A 47 -9.04 -27.03 -11.58
C ILE A 47 -7.50 -27.00 -11.67
N ALA A 48 -6.88 -27.85 -12.48
CA ALA A 48 -5.43 -27.88 -12.65
C ALA A 48 -4.91 -26.84 -13.65
N ILE A 49 -5.72 -26.40 -14.62
CA ILE A 49 -5.29 -25.52 -15.72
C ILE A 49 -5.72 -24.06 -15.52
N LEU A 50 -6.91 -23.81 -14.97
CA LEU A 50 -7.40 -22.45 -14.74
C LEU A 50 -6.53 -21.66 -13.74
N PRO A 51 -6.10 -22.21 -12.59
CA PRO A 51 -5.28 -21.46 -11.65
C PRO A 51 -3.88 -21.11 -12.19
N PRO A 52 -3.13 -22.00 -12.88
CA PRO A 52 -1.86 -21.62 -13.51
C PRO A 52 -2.01 -20.62 -14.66
N LEU A 53 -3.08 -20.71 -15.46
CA LEU A 53 -3.38 -19.71 -16.49
C LEU A 53 -3.73 -18.35 -15.86
N TYR A 54 -4.62 -18.35 -14.87
CA TYR A 54 -4.93 -17.15 -14.07
C TYR A 54 -3.66 -16.59 -13.43
N PHE A 55 -2.80 -17.44 -12.87
CA PHE A 55 -1.54 -17.04 -12.24
C PHE A 55 -0.54 -16.53 -13.27
N HIS A 56 -0.45 -17.09 -14.48
CA HIS A 56 0.42 -16.60 -15.55
C HIS A 56 0.00 -15.21 -16.05
N PHE A 57 -1.30 -14.99 -16.26
CA PHE A 57 -1.82 -13.67 -16.62
C PHE A 57 -1.74 -12.68 -15.44
N SER A 58 -1.95 -13.16 -14.21
CA SER A 58 -1.76 -12.38 -13.00
C SER A 58 -0.29 -12.05 -12.77
N LEU A 59 0.68 -12.91 -13.11
CA LEU A 59 2.13 -12.67 -12.99
C LEU A 59 2.61 -11.56 -13.92
N ARG A 60 2.12 -11.51 -15.17
CA ARG A 60 2.37 -10.36 -16.05
C ARG A 60 1.79 -9.07 -15.47
N ARG A 61 0.59 -9.16 -14.87
CA ARG A 61 -0.02 -8.05 -14.14
C ARG A 61 0.81 -7.68 -12.90
N PHE A 62 1.35 -8.65 -12.15
CA PHE A 62 2.22 -8.44 -10.99
C PHE A 62 3.54 -7.76 -11.38
N HIS A 63 4.14 -8.13 -12.50
CA HIS A 63 5.35 -7.46 -12.98
C HIS A 63 5.06 -6.01 -13.39
N GLN A 64 3.94 -5.77 -14.08
CA GLN A 64 3.49 -4.40 -14.40
C GLN A 64 3.11 -3.60 -13.15
N ILE A 65 2.55 -4.25 -12.13
CA ILE A 65 2.18 -3.65 -10.84
C ILE A 65 3.43 -3.38 -10.01
N GLN A 66 4.43 -4.26 -9.98
CA GLN A 66 5.73 -3.99 -9.34
C GLN A 66 6.39 -2.78 -10.02
N LEU A 67 6.41 -2.73 -11.35
CA LEU A 67 6.99 -1.60 -12.08
C LEU A 67 6.21 -0.28 -11.85
N ARG A 68 4.87 -0.34 -11.67
CA ARG A 68 4.05 0.83 -11.30
C ARG A 68 4.27 1.24 -9.84
N ASN A 69 4.00 0.35 -8.89
CA ASN A 69 3.98 0.64 -7.46
C ASN A 69 5.38 0.88 -6.87
N CYS A 70 6.42 0.40 -7.55
CA CYS A 70 7.81 0.62 -7.15
C CYS A 70 8.62 1.41 -8.18
N GLY A 71 7.95 2.00 -9.18
CA GLY A 71 8.61 2.85 -10.18
C GLY A 71 9.33 4.04 -9.56
N TRP A 72 8.81 4.55 -8.44
CA TRP A 72 9.45 5.61 -7.66
C TRP A 72 10.85 5.22 -7.15
N MET A 73 11.20 3.94 -6.97
CA MET A 73 12.58 3.57 -6.60
C MET A 73 13.59 3.86 -7.70
N GLN A 74 13.17 3.84 -8.97
CA GLN A 74 14.02 4.20 -10.11
C GLN A 74 14.04 5.72 -10.34
N SER A 75 13.02 6.43 -9.87
CA SER A 75 12.86 7.88 -10.02
C SER A 75 12.18 8.45 -8.78
N PRO A 76 12.92 8.58 -7.66
CA PRO A 76 12.34 8.98 -6.38
C PRO A 76 11.82 10.41 -6.44
N PRO A 77 10.69 10.72 -5.78
CA PRO A 77 10.26 12.09 -5.61
C PRO A 77 11.29 12.89 -4.82
N LEU A 78 11.31 14.21 -5.05
CA LEU A 78 12.09 15.11 -4.21
C LEU A 78 11.55 15.11 -2.78
N VAL A 79 12.46 14.95 -1.81
CA VAL A 79 12.15 15.23 -0.39
C VAL A 79 12.24 16.73 -0.18
N CYS A 80 11.08 17.38 0.01
CA CYS A 80 10.97 18.83 0.19
C CYS A 80 10.66 19.18 1.64
N ALA A 81 11.56 19.90 2.31
CA ALA A 81 11.38 20.34 3.69
C ALA A 81 10.48 21.61 3.73
N HIS A 82 9.33 21.52 4.38
CA HIS A 82 8.29 22.56 4.47
C HIS A 82 8.69 23.66 5.47
N GLY A 83 9.04 24.84 4.99
CA GLY A 83 9.69 25.87 5.81
C GLY A 83 11.02 25.41 6.42
N GLY A 84 11.72 24.44 5.81
CA GLY A 84 12.86 23.74 6.41
C GLY A 84 12.46 22.49 7.22
N ASP A 85 13.37 21.97 8.05
CA ASP A 85 13.09 20.85 8.96
C ASP A 85 12.59 21.41 10.29
N SER A 86 11.26 21.50 10.40
CA SER A 86 10.57 22.09 11.55
C SER A 86 10.28 21.08 12.67
N THR A 87 10.97 19.93 12.70
CA THR A 87 10.81 18.95 13.79
C THR A 87 11.45 19.43 15.10
N LYS A 88 12.51 20.25 15.01
CA LYS A 88 13.31 20.75 16.13
C LYS A 88 13.60 22.25 16.07
N ALA A 89 13.04 22.95 15.09
CA ALA A 89 13.21 24.39 14.93
C ALA A 89 11.89 25.01 14.47
N PHE A 90 11.76 26.32 14.67
CA PHE A 90 10.62 27.06 14.16
C PHE A 90 10.67 27.13 12.63
N PRO A 91 9.58 26.88 11.89
CA PRO A 91 9.60 26.89 10.43
C PRO A 91 9.98 28.27 9.88
N ASN A 92 10.56 28.27 8.68
CA ASN A 92 11.08 29.43 7.96
C ASN A 92 12.22 30.19 8.66
N THR A 93 12.96 29.55 9.56
CA THR A 93 14.15 30.11 10.22
C THR A 93 15.44 29.55 9.62
N MET A 94 16.55 30.23 9.88
CA MET A 94 17.89 29.75 9.48
C MET A 94 18.21 28.39 10.10
N ASP A 95 17.77 28.13 11.33
CA ASP A 95 17.95 26.85 12.01
C ASP A 95 17.15 25.71 11.36
N ALA A 96 15.89 25.97 10.98
CA ALA A 96 15.10 24.99 10.22
C ALA A 96 15.74 24.67 8.87
N TYR A 97 16.29 25.66 8.19
CA TYR A 97 17.04 25.44 6.94
C TYR A 97 18.32 24.66 7.19
N ASN A 98 19.10 24.99 8.22
CA ASN A 98 20.33 24.29 8.56
C ASN A 98 20.07 22.81 8.91
N ASN A 99 19.00 22.53 9.66
CA ASN A 99 18.56 21.17 9.96
C ASN A 99 18.19 20.40 8.67
N ALA A 100 17.43 21.03 7.77
CA ALA A 100 17.07 20.43 6.49
C ALA A 100 18.30 20.12 5.62
N LEU A 101 19.23 21.06 5.51
CA LEU A 101 20.49 20.88 4.78
C LEU A 101 21.34 19.75 5.37
N SER A 102 21.42 19.69 6.71
CA SER A 102 22.13 18.62 7.43
C SER A 102 21.52 17.24 7.20
N SER A 103 20.20 17.17 6.99
CA SER A 103 19.46 15.96 6.64
C SER A 103 19.57 15.58 5.15
N GLY A 104 20.24 16.38 4.32
CA GLY A 104 20.47 16.08 2.91
C GLY A 104 19.18 16.05 2.07
N VAL A 105 18.23 16.94 2.36
CA VAL A 105 16.99 17.04 1.58
C VAL A 105 17.26 17.50 0.14
N ASP A 106 16.42 17.07 -0.80
CA ASP A 106 16.54 17.52 -2.20
C ASP A 106 16.10 18.97 -2.39
N CYS A 107 15.25 19.46 -1.50
CA CYS A 107 14.39 20.59 -1.74
C CYS A 107 14.01 21.28 -0.42
N ILE A 108 13.96 22.61 -0.42
CA ILE A 108 13.43 23.41 0.70
C ILE A 108 12.32 24.29 0.16
N GLU A 109 11.18 24.25 0.82
CA GLU A 109 10.07 25.16 0.60
C GLU A 109 10.16 26.32 1.63
N ILE A 110 9.86 27.53 1.16
CA ILE A 110 9.97 28.78 1.91
C ILE A 110 8.69 29.58 1.68
N ASP A 111 8.02 29.94 2.77
CA ASP A 111 6.85 30.82 2.73
C ASP A 111 7.28 32.26 2.42
N VAL A 112 6.83 32.82 1.29
CA VAL A 112 7.17 34.19 0.90
C VAL A 112 6.02 35.13 1.22
N SER A 113 6.19 35.97 2.23
CA SER A 113 5.27 37.06 2.54
C SER A 113 5.94 38.42 2.34
N ARG A 114 5.14 39.43 1.99
CA ARG A 114 5.59 40.80 1.75
C ARG A 114 5.16 41.71 2.89
N SER A 115 6.08 42.51 3.42
CA SER A 115 5.82 43.57 4.39
C SER A 115 5.11 44.77 3.76
N SER A 116 4.62 45.71 4.57
CA SER A 116 3.92 46.91 4.10
C SER A 116 4.81 47.87 3.28
N ASP A 117 6.13 47.83 3.52
CA ASP A 117 7.18 48.57 2.81
C ASP A 117 7.84 47.78 1.66
N GLY A 118 7.28 46.60 1.31
CA GLY A 118 7.65 45.87 0.09
C GLY A 118 8.82 44.88 0.23
N VAL A 119 9.32 44.64 1.44
CA VAL A 119 10.38 43.66 1.70
C VAL A 119 9.78 42.25 1.79
N LEU A 120 10.47 41.27 1.19
CA LEU A 120 10.05 39.86 1.24
C LEU A 120 10.71 39.12 2.39
N PHE A 121 9.90 38.45 3.20
CA PHE A 121 10.31 37.66 4.36
C PHE A 121 9.92 36.19 4.22
N ALA A 122 10.76 35.33 4.79
CA ALA A 122 10.44 33.93 5.01
C ALA A 122 9.53 33.81 6.24
N LEU A 123 8.22 34.00 6.04
CA LEU A 123 7.28 34.09 7.15
C LEU A 123 5.85 33.83 6.67
N HIS A 124 5.11 33.00 7.39
CA HIS A 124 3.67 32.88 7.23
C HIS A 124 2.95 33.75 8.27
N ASP A 125 1.71 34.16 7.98
CA ASP A 125 0.84 34.80 8.96
C ASP A 125 0.65 33.96 10.23
N ARG A 126 0.56 32.63 10.08
CA ARG A 126 0.37 31.70 11.21
C ARG A 126 1.54 31.77 12.17
N GLU A 127 2.74 31.75 11.62
CA GLU A 127 3.97 31.88 12.38
C GLU A 127 4.07 33.26 13.04
N LEU A 128 3.76 34.33 12.30
CA LEU A 128 3.67 35.69 12.86
C LEU A 128 2.69 35.78 14.02
N GLN A 129 1.50 35.17 13.92
CA GLN A 129 0.48 35.19 14.97
C GLN A 129 0.92 34.45 16.23
N ARG A 130 1.72 33.39 16.09
CA ARG A 130 2.33 32.68 17.21
C ARG A 130 3.41 33.53 17.87
N ILE A 131 4.24 34.16 17.05
CA ILE A 131 5.32 35.09 17.45
C ILE A 131 4.75 36.29 18.21
N SER A 132 3.75 36.97 17.64
CA SER A 132 3.18 38.19 18.21
C SER A 132 2.20 37.95 19.35
N GLY A 133 1.72 36.70 19.53
CA GLY A 133 0.61 36.38 20.42
C GLY A 133 -0.73 36.98 19.97
N ASN A 134 -0.82 37.53 18.76
CA ASN A 134 -2.02 38.18 18.23
C ASN A 134 -2.51 37.46 16.97
N SER A 135 -3.65 36.78 17.09
CA SER A 135 -4.28 35.99 16.01
C SER A 135 -4.76 36.81 14.80
N THR A 136 -4.81 38.13 14.92
CA THR A 136 -5.21 39.04 13.83
C THR A 136 -4.03 39.59 13.04
N SER A 137 -2.79 39.39 13.51
CA SER A 137 -1.58 39.85 12.83
C SER A 137 -1.48 39.28 11.41
N ARG A 138 -1.08 40.15 10.47
CA ARG A 138 -0.77 39.82 9.07
C ARG A 138 0.57 40.45 8.71
N VAL A 139 1.40 39.73 7.97
CA VAL A 139 2.73 40.23 7.57
C VAL A 139 2.61 41.52 6.75
N GLY A 140 1.64 41.59 5.84
CA GLY A 140 1.47 42.74 4.95
C GLY A 140 1.06 44.06 5.62
N TYR A 141 0.73 44.05 6.91
CA TYR A 141 0.47 45.28 7.68
C TYR A 141 1.68 45.78 8.47
N LEU A 142 2.76 45.00 8.56
CA LEU A 142 3.95 45.34 9.32
C LEU A 142 5.08 45.77 8.37
N THR A 143 5.87 46.75 8.79
CA THR A 143 7.11 47.19 8.13
C THR A 143 8.26 46.22 8.41
N MET A 144 9.34 46.32 7.63
CA MET A 144 10.57 45.56 7.88
C MET A 144 11.08 45.74 9.31
N LYS A 145 11.02 46.97 9.84
CA LYS A 145 11.48 47.30 11.19
C LYS A 145 10.63 46.62 12.26
N GLU A 146 9.31 46.70 12.15
CA GLU A 146 8.40 46.07 13.12
C GLU A 146 8.56 44.54 13.13
N ILE A 147 8.79 43.91 11.97
CA ILE A 147 9.05 42.47 11.87
C ILE A 147 10.40 42.11 12.54
N ALA A 148 11.45 42.92 12.33
CA ALA A 148 12.74 42.70 12.96
C ALA A 148 12.71 42.87 14.50
N ASP A 149 11.96 43.88 14.98
CA ASP A 149 11.77 44.11 16.42
C ASP A 149 11.02 42.94 17.07
N LEU A 150 10.03 42.36 16.38
CA LEU A 150 9.32 41.16 16.84
C LEU A 150 10.26 39.96 16.96
N GLY A 151 11.09 39.68 15.95
CA GLY A 151 12.04 38.56 15.99
C GLY A 151 12.98 38.62 17.20
N SER A 152 13.48 39.82 17.50
CA SER A 152 14.38 40.06 18.65
C SER A 152 13.71 39.80 20.00
N SER A 153 12.41 40.08 20.12
CA SER A 153 11.65 39.91 21.37
C SER A 153 11.42 38.44 21.77
N LEU A 154 11.51 37.51 20.81
CA LEU A 154 11.29 36.07 21.02
C LEU A 154 12.53 35.26 21.42
N GLN A 155 13.73 35.85 21.36
CA GLN A 155 14.96 35.19 21.84
C GLN A 155 14.86 34.74 23.31
N HIS A 156 13.89 35.24 24.07
CA HIS A 156 13.72 34.97 25.50
C HIS A 156 12.52 34.06 25.87
N SER A 157 11.63 33.68 24.95
CA SER A 157 10.30 33.13 25.32
C SER A 157 9.95 31.75 24.75
N LEU A 158 10.65 31.24 23.73
CA LEU A 158 10.40 29.90 23.16
C LEU A 158 11.56 28.94 23.50
N GLU A 159 11.27 27.64 23.61
CA GLU A 159 12.28 26.57 23.74
C GLU A 159 13.25 26.46 22.54
N PHE A 160 13.06 27.29 21.51
CA PHE A 160 13.88 27.36 20.32
C PHE A 160 14.83 28.57 20.41
N HIS A 161 16.13 28.29 20.36
CA HIS A 161 17.15 29.33 20.30
C HIS A 161 17.04 30.14 18.99
N ASP A 162 17.18 31.47 19.08
CA ASP A 162 17.35 32.42 17.98
C ASP A 162 16.29 32.43 16.86
N VAL A 163 15.07 32.91 17.15
CA VAL A 163 14.04 33.18 16.13
C VAL A 163 14.35 34.49 15.37
N ASN A 164 15.42 34.48 14.58
CA ASN A 164 15.65 35.52 13.58
C ASN A 164 14.76 35.24 12.35
N ILE A 165 13.89 36.19 11.99
CA ILE A 165 13.00 36.08 10.82
C ILE A 165 13.80 36.50 9.57
N PRO A 166 14.21 35.57 8.68
CA PRO A 166 15.09 35.92 7.59
C PRO A 166 14.33 36.61 6.46
N THR A 167 15.01 37.51 5.76
CA THR A 167 14.52 37.96 4.45
C THR A 167 14.61 36.82 3.43
N ILE A 168 13.82 36.87 2.36
CA ILE A 168 13.95 35.89 1.27
C ILE A 168 15.32 35.98 0.60
N GLU A 169 15.93 37.17 0.58
CA GLU A 169 17.27 37.34 0.03
C GLU A 169 18.31 36.56 0.85
N ASP A 170 18.25 36.63 2.18
CA ASP A 170 19.16 35.91 3.07
C ASP A 170 18.92 34.40 3.01
N ALA A 171 17.65 33.98 3.06
CA ALA A 171 17.27 32.58 2.95
C ALA A 171 17.78 31.96 1.63
N LEU A 172 17.56 32.63 0.49
CA LEU A 172 18.04 32.16 -0.80
C LEU A 172 19.57 32.10 -0.91
N LYS A 173 20.29 33.10 -0.37
CA LYS A 173 21.76 33.06 -0.32
C LYS A 173 22.26 31.86 0.47
N PHE A 174 21.53 31.47 1.52
CA PHE A 174 21.88 30.34 2.37
C PHE A 174 21.57 28.98 1.73
N VAL A 175 20.37 28.80 1.15
CA VAL A 175 19.92 27.46 0.72
C VAL A 175 20.16 27.15 -0.76
N SER A 176 20.14 28.14 -1.66
CA SER A 176 19.98 27.88 -3.10
C SER A 176 21.13 27.09 -3.72
N GLY A 177 22.35 27.21 -3.17
CA GLY A 177 23.53 26.46 -3.62
C GLY A 177 23.63 25.02 -3.10
N SER A 178 22.80 24.65 -2.12
CA SER A 178 22.94 23.40 -1.36
C SER A 178 21.85 22.37 -1.66
N VAL A 179 20.78 22.77 -2.36
CA VAL A 179 19.64 21.90 -2.70
C VAL A 179 19.37 21.88 -4.21
N ARG A 180 18.68 20.84 -4.69
CA ARG A 180 18.33 20.70 -6.12
C ARG A 180 17.25 21.69 -6.54
N GLN A 181 16.38 22.09 -5.62
CA GLN A 181 15.31 23.04 -5.88
C GLN A 181 14.93 23.84 -4.62
N VAL A 182 14.62 25.12 -4.80
CA VAL A 182 13.99 25.94 -3.75
C VAL A 182 12.59 26.29 -4.20
N ILE A 183 11.61 26.02 -3.34
CA ILE A 183 10.21 26.33 -3.63
C ILE A 183 9.82 27.59 -2.86
N LEU A 184 9.51 28.66 -3.58
CA LEU A 184 9.02 29.91 -3.02
C LEU A 184 7.49 29.89 -3.01
N ASP A 185 6.89 29.58 -1.85
CA ASP A 185 5.43 29.56 -1.69
C ASP A 185 4.89 30.97 -1.45
N ALA A 186 4.48 31.61 -2.54
CA ALA A 186 4.14 33.02 -2.55
C ALA A 186 2.78 33.29 -1.92
N LYS A 187 2.79 33.85 -0.72
CA LYS A 187 1.58 34.19 0.04
C LYS A 187 0.94 35.44 -0.53
N VAL A 188 -0.37 35.38 -0.70
CA VAL A 188 -1.20 36.48 -1.19
C VAL A 188 -2.09 36.91 -0.03
N GLY A 189 -1.90 38.14 0.43
CA GLY A 189 -2.60 38.67 1.61
C GLY A 189 -2.73 40.19 1.58
N PRO A 190 -3.56 40.76 2.46
CA PRO A 190 -3.80 42.20 2.49
C PRO A 190 -2.55 42.99 2.92
N PRO A 191 -2.50 44.31 2.63
CA PRO A 191 -3.51 45.08 1.89
C PRO A 191 -3.31 45.03 0.37
N LEU A 192 -2.12 44.67 -0.10
CA LEU A 192 -1.76 44.75 -1.52
C LEU A 192 -2.10 43.49 -2.34
N PHE A 193 -2.39 42.37 -1.66
CA PHE A 193 -2.64 41.07 -2.30
C PHE A 193 -1.51 40.71 -3.27
N ASP A 194 -1.84 40.40 -4.52
CA ASP A 194 -0.91 39.98 -5.57
C ASP A 194 -0.29 41.15 -6.34
N LYS A 195 -0.77 42.38 -6.16
CA LYS A 195 -0.31 43.55 -6.92
C LYS A 195 1.18 43.79 -6.70
N GLY A 196 1.98 43.68 -7.76
CA GLY A 196 3.44 43.88 -7.73
C GLY A 196 4.25 42.72 -7.13
N LEU A 197 3.59 41.68 -6.62
CA LEU A 197 4.28 40.61 -5.90
C LEU A 197 5.17 39.75 -6.82
N ALA A 198 4.77 39.59 -8.09
CA ALA A 198 5.58 38.87 -9.08
C ALA A 198 6.91 39.58 -9.35
N GLU A 199 6.87 40.90 -9.51
CA GLU A 199 8.05 41.76 -9.71
C GLU A 199 8.98 41.70 -8.51
N ASP A 200 8.44 41.80 -7.29
CA ASP A 200 9.22 41.74 -6.05
C ASP A 200 9.95 40.39 -5.92
N ILE A 201 9.25 39.27 -6.14
CA ILE A 201 9.82 37.92 -6.08
C ILE A 201 10.90 37.75 -7.15
N LEU A 202 10.60 38.10 -8.41
CA LEU A 202 11.55 37.96 -9.51
C LEU A 202 12.78 38.86 -9.35
N SER A 203 12.62 40.03 -8.75
CA SER A 203 13.72 40.93 -8.39
C SER A 203 14.69 40.26 -7.41
N VAL A 204 14.17 39.65 -6.33
CA VAL A 204 15.00 38.92 -5.36
C VAL A 204 15.66 37.69 -6.01
N VAL A 205 14.92 36.88 -6.77
CA VAL A 205 15.46 35.71 -7.49
C VAL A 205 16.60 36.10 -8.43
N LYS A 206 16.47 37.23 -9.15
CA LYS A 206 17.51 37.75 -10.03
C LYS A 206 18.74 38.24 -9.25
N ARG A 207 18.54 38.98 -8.15
CA ARG A 207 19.63 39.50 -7.30
C ARG A 207 20.44 38.38 -6.65
N THR A 208 19.77 37.32 -6.17
CA THR A 208 20.42 36.15 -5.58
C THR A 208 20.94 35.15 -6.61
N LYS A 209 20.65 35.36 -7.90
CA LYS A 209 21.01 34.45 -9.01
C LYS A 209 20.49 33.02 -8.79
N CYS A 210 19.33 32.87 -8.13
CA CYS A 210 18.74 31.56 -7.86
C CYS A 210 18.21 30.92 -9.16
N ARG A 211 18.95 29.95 -9.71
CA ARG A 211 18.59 29.26 -10.97
C ARG A 211 17.66 28.06 -10.77
N ASN A 212 17.60 27.53 -9.56
CA ASN A 212 16.79 26.38 -9.16
C ASN A 212 15.52 26.79 -8.40
N CYS A 213 15.12 28.07 -8.45
CA CYS A 213 13.92 28.56 -7.81
C CYS A 213 12.65 28.20 -8.60
N LEU A 214 11.67 27.64 -7.91
CA LEU A 214 10.28 27.44 -8.35
C LEU A 214 9.39 28.43 -7.60
N VAL A 215 8.65 29.27 -8.32
CA VAL A 215 7.61 30.11 -7.69
C VAL A 215 6.31 29.31 -7.63
N TRP A 216 5.87 28.99 -6.41
CA TRP A 216 4.59 28.34 -6.16
C TRP A 216 3.53 29.40 -5.89
N ALA A 217 2.71 29.69 -6.90
CA ALA A 217 1.74 30.76 -6.83
C ALA A 217 0.44 30.29 -6.16
N LYS A 218 0.01 30.98 -5.10
CA LYS A 218 -1.28 30.75 -4.43
C LYS A 218 -2.49 31.27 -5.22
N SER A 219 -2.29 32.19 -6.17
CA SER A 219 -3.35 32.71 -7.06
C SER A 219 -3.01 32.53 -8.55
N ASP A 220 -4.06 32.42 -9.37
CA ASP A 220 -3.92 32.27 -10.83
C ASP A 220 -3.47 33.58 -11.51
N SER A 221 -3.73 34.74 -10.91
CA SER A 221 -3.19 36.04 -11.32
C SER A 221 -1.68 36.06 -11.12
N LEU A 222 -1.19 35.74 -9.92
CA LEU A 222 0.24 35.70 -9.63
C LEU A 222 0.98 34.72 -10.54
N ALA A 223 0.43 33.52 -10.76
CA ALA A 223 1.01 32.55 -11.69
C ALA A 223 1.17 33.13 -13.10
N ARG A 224 0.13 33.83 -13.61
CA ARG A 224 0.16 34.46 -14.93
C ARG A 224 1.17 35.59 -15.01
N ASP A 225 1.27 36.41 -13.96
CA ASP A 225 2.19 37.54 -13.91
C ASP A 225 3.64 37.05 -13.90
N VAL A 226 3.98 36.03 -13.11
CA VAL A 226 5.32 35.42 -13.12
C VAL A 226 5.65 34.82 -14.49
N ILE A 227 4.73 34.05 -15.11
CA ILE A 227 4.92 33.47 -16.45
C ILE A 227 5.12 34.57 -17.52
N LYS A 228 4.43 35.71 -17.38
CA LYS A 228 4.53 36.83 -18.31
C LYS A 228 5.87 37.57 -18.16
N LEU A 229 6.33 37.76 -16.93
CA LEU A 229 7.52 38.55 -16.61
C LEU A 229 8.83 37.75 -16.74
N SER A 230 8.80 36.43 -16.52
CA SER A 230 9.97 35.57 -16.59
C SER A 230 9.66 34.26 -17.32
N ARG A 231 10.46 33.95 -18.35
CA ARG A 231 10.42 32.65 -19.04
C ARG A 231 11.35 31.60 -18.42
N ASP A 232 12.32 32.05 -17.63
CA ASP A 232 13.37 31.19 -17.06
C ASP A 232 12.95 30.62 -15.70
N THR A 233 12.07 31.32 -14.99
CA THR A 233 11.61 30.90 -13.66
C THR A 233 10.53 29.83 -13.80
N MET A 234 10.73 28.68 -13.14
CA MET A 234 9.70 27.64 -13.10
C MET A 234 8.52 28.14 -12.26
N VAL A 235 7.30 27.87 -12.73
CA VAL A 235 6.06 28.27 -12.04
C VAL A 235 5.24 27.04 -11.68
N GLY A 236 4.74 27.02 -10.44
CA GLY A 236 3.78 26.07 -9.92
C GLY A 236 2.47 26.75 -9.54
N TYR A 237 1.34 26.05 -9.69
CA TYR A 237 0.03 26.53 -9.23
C TYR A 237 -0.65 25.47 -8.36
N ILE A 238 -1.57 25.93 -7.51
CA ILE A 238 -2.24 25.08 -6.53
C ILE A 238 -3.54 24.47 -7.07
N VAL A 239 -3.76 23.20 -6.77
CA VAL A 239 -5.00 22.45 -6.95
C VAL A 239 -5.42 21.90 -5.60
N MET A 240 -6.56 22.40 -5.13
CA MET A 240 -7.22 21.96 -3.90
C MET A 240 -8.73 22.07 -4.10
N MET A 241 -9.49 21.55 -3.13
CA MET A 241 -10.92 21.84 -3.03
C MET A 241 -11.07 23.32 -2.72
N ASP A 242 -11.89 24.00 -3.49
CA ASP A 242 -12.22 25.38 -3.19
C ASP A 242 -13.06 25.41 -1.90
N PRO A 243 -12.60 26.08 -0.83
CA PRO A 243 -13.31 26.05 0.44
C PRO A 243 -14.68 26.74 0.40
N SER A 244 -14.90 27.66 -0.55
CA SER A 244 -16.13 28.43 -0.67
C SER A 244 -17.19 27.72 -1.51
N THR A 245 -16.78 27.02 -2.57
CA THR A 245 -17.70 26.36 -3.50
C THR A 245 -17.76 24.85 -3.31
N GLY A 246 -16.83 24.26 -2.56
CA GLY A 246 -16.69 22.80 -2.45
C GLY A 246 -16.31 22.13 -3.77
N THR A 247 -15.95 22.89 -4.81
CA THR A 247 -15.60 22.34 -6.12
C THR A 247 -14.09 22.17 -6.24
N ARG A 248 -13.67 21.07 -6.88
CA ARG A 248 -12.26 20.86 -7.21
C ARG A 248 -11.85 21.83 -8.31
N ARG A 249 -10.77 22.58 -8.09
CA ARG A 249 -10.20 23.45 -9.14
C ARG A 249 -9.80 22.63 -10.38
N LYS A 250 -10.02 23.20 -11.57
CA LYS A 250 -9.64 22.56 -12.84
C LYS A 250 -8.14 22.23 -12.85
N LEU A 251 -7.84 20.97 -13.13
CA LEU A 251 -6.51 20.40 -13.03
C LEU A 251 -5.50 21.05 -13.99
N LEU A 252 -5.89 21.32 -15.24
CA LEU A 252 -5.00 21.76 -16.33
C LEU A 252 -5.19 23.24 -16.74
N ARG A 253 -5.63 24.10 -15.82
CA ARG A 253 -6.01 25.48 -16.14
C ARG A 253 -4.84 26.42 -16.46
N MET A 254 -3.63 26.10 -16.01
CA MET A 254 -2.46 26.96 -16.18
C MET A 254 -1.44 26.31 -17.14
N ARG A 255 -1.54 26.64 -18.43
CA ARG A 255 -0.73 26.01 -19.48
C ARG A 255 0.76 26.23 -19.27
N GLY A 256 1.18 27.47 -18.95
CA GLY A 256 2.58 27.87 -18.82
C GLY A 256 3.29 27.42 -17.54
N ALA A 257 2.59 26.81 -16.59
CA ALA A 257 3.20 26.30 -15.37
C ALA A 257 3.76 24.88 -15.55
N GLY A 258 4.98 24.63 -15.10
CA GLY A 258 5.66 23.33 -15.18
C GLY A 258 5.33 22.39 -14.03
N VAL A 259 4.86 22.93 -12.91
CA VAL A 259 4.52 22.17 -11.70
C VAL A 259 3.05 22.39 -11.37
N VAL A 260 2.39 21.33 -10.91
CA VAL A 260 1.10 21.43 -10.25
C VAL A 260 1.29 21.00 -8.83
N GLY A 261 0.96 21.92 -7.96
CA GLY A 261 0.76 21.57 -6.59
C GLY A 261 -0.61 20.94 -6.34
N VAL A 262 -0.66 19.79 -5.68
CA VAL A 262 -1.89 19.15 -5.24
C VAL A 262 -1.95 18.97 -3.71
N TYR A 263 -3.08 19.31 -3.10
CA TYR A 263 -3.36 18.95 -1.71
C TYR A 263 -3.42 17.43 -1.56
N HIS A 264 -2.61 16.85 -0.67
CA HIS A 264 -2.34 15.40 -0.64
C HIS A 264 -3.58 14.47 -0.62
N PRO A 265 -4.72 14.79 0.02
CA PRO A 265 -5.89 13.91 0.00
C PRO A 265 -6.52 13.77 -1.38
N LEU A 266 -6.27 14.73 -2.29
CA LEU A 266 -6.79 14.70 -3.66
C LEU A 266 -5.89 13.91 -4.61
N VAL A 267 -4.72 13.46 -4.17
CA VAL A 267 -3.79 12.73 -5.03
C VAL A 267 -4.28 11.31 -5.22
N ASP A 268 -4.41 10.94 -6.48
CA ASP A 268 -4.70 9.60 -6.99
C ASP A 268 -3.95 9.37 -8.32
N GLU A 269 -3.88 8.11 -8.72
CA GLU A 269 -3.15 7.69 -9.91
C GLU A 269 -3.67 8.35 -11.20
N GLU A 270 -4.99 8.53 -11.30
CA GLU A 270 -5.60 9.12 -12.49
C GLU A 270 -5.16 10.58 -12.65
N LEU A 271 -5.18 11.35 -11.57
CA LEU A 271 -4.70 12.72 -11.50
C LEU A 271 -3.24 12.79 -11.93
N VAL A 272 -2.37 12.00 -11.29
CA VAL A 272 -0.93 12.02 -11.58
C VAL A 272 -0.69 11.70 -13.04
N ARG A 273 -1.33 10.66 -13.57
CA ARG A 273 -1.25 10.28 -14.99
C ARG A 273 -1.71 11.40 -15.93
N ILE A 274 -2.80 12.10 -15.63
CA ILE A 274 -3.29 13.22 -16.45
C ILE A 274 -2.28 14.37 -16.47
N LEU A 275 -1.68 14.70 -15.31
CA LEU A 275 -0.70 15.77 -15.20
C LEU A 275 0.62 15.43 -15.91
N HIS A 276 1.16 14.23 -15.68
CA HIS A 276 2.34 13.74 -16.36
C HIS A 276 2.14 13.65 -17.88
N GLY A 277 0.96 13.22 -18.34
CA GLY A 277 0.58 13.22 -19.75
C GLY A 277 0.58 14.62 -20.40
N ARG A 278 0.55 15.69 -19.59
CA ARG A 278 0.70 17.08 -20.03
C ARG A 278 2.06 17.69 -19.67
N LYS A 279 3.05 16.84 -19.36
CA LYS A 279 4.43 17.21 -19.00
C LYS A 279 4.50 18.15 -17.79
N LYS A 280 3.58 18.00 -16.83
CA LYS A 280 3.60 18.74 -15.58
C LYS A 280 4.06 17.83 -14.45
N LYS A 281 4.96 18.32 -13.61
CA LYS A 281 5.35 17.64 -12.36
C LYS A 281 4.26 17.81 -11.30
N VAL A 282 4.13 16.83 -10.41
CA VAL A 282 3.14 16.82 -9.33
C VAL A 282 3.85 16.92 -7.99
N TYR A 283 3.71 18.06 -7.32
CA TYR A 283 4.20 18.24 -5.94
C TYR A 283 3.03 18.25 -4.97
N THR A 284 3.19 17.57 -3.83
CA THR A 284 2.12 17.37 -2.86
C THR A 284 2.48 17.97 -1.50
N TRP A 285 1.52 18.61 -0.83
CA TRP A 285 1.67 19.15 0.53
C TRP A 285 0.39 19.00 1.37
N THR A 286 0.46 19.19 2.68
CA THR A 286 1.67 18.92 3.51
C THR A 286 1.53 17.48 3.98
N VAL A 287 2.55 16.66 3.79
CA VAL A 287 2.47 15.21 4.02
C VAL A 287 3.34 14.84 5.21
N ASP A 288 2.75 14.83 6.41
CA ASP A 288 3.48 14.61 7.66
C ASP A 288 3.24 13.23 8.29
N GLU A 289 2.25 12.49 7.79
CA GLU A 289 1.89 11.16 8.26
C GLU A 289 2.49 10.07 7.37
N GLU A 290 3.05 9.02 7.99
CA GLU A 290 3.71 7.91 7.30
C GLU A 290 2.79 7.19 6.30
N GLU A 291 1.50 7.01 6.62
CA GLU A 291 0.53 6.38 5.71
C GLU A 291 0.37 7.17 4.41
N TRP A 292 0.22 8.49 4.52
CA TRP A 292 0.14 9.36 3.36
C TRP A 292 1.47 9.44 2.61
N MET A 293 2.61 9.43 3.29
CA MET A 293 3.93 9.35 2.65
C MET A 293 4.02 8.10 1.76
N LYS A 294 3.68 6.93 2.29
CA LYS A 294 3.65 5.66 1.53
C LYS A 294 2.71 5.78 0.33
N LYS A 295 1.50 6.30 0.53
CA LYS A 295 0.56 6.53 -0.57
C LYS A 295 1.18 7.41 -1.66
N MET A 296 1.76 8.56 -1.30
CA MET A 296 2.35 9.48 -2.29
C MET A 296 3.47 8.84 -3.11
N LEU A 297 4.30 8.00 -2.48
CA LEU A 297 5.33 7.22 -3.19
C LEU A 297 4.71 6.26 -4.21
N LEU A 298 3.63 5.58 -3.85
CA LEU A 298 2.91 4.64 -4.74
C LEU A 298 2.19 5.35 -5.89
N GLU A 299 1.63 6.54 -5.65
CA GLU A 299 0.94 7.32 -6.68
C GLU A 299 1.91 7.95 -7.70
N GLY A 300 3.22 7.92 -7.43
CA GLY A 300 4.25 8.38 -8.37
C GLY A 300 4.36 9.89 -8.48
N VAL A 301 4.15 10.63 -7.39
CA VAL A 301 4.38 12.09 -7.37
C VAL A 301 5.85 12.44 -7.60
N ASP A 302 6.15 13.67 -8.02
CA ASP A 302 7.51 14.13 -8.31
C ASP A 302 8.20 14.83 -7.13
N GLY A 303 7.45 15.21 -6.09
CA GLY A 303 7.96 15.89 -4.92
C GLY A 303 6.97 15.86 -3.76
N VAL A 304 7.46 15.59 -2.56
CA VAL A 304 6.66 15.51 -1.34
C VAL A 304 7.14 16.58 -0.36
N VAL A 305 6.26 17.52 -0.04
CA VAL A 305 6.50 18.60 0.91
C VAL A 305 6.05 18.17 2.29
N THR A 306 6.99 18.11 3.23
CA THR A 306 6.78 17.59 4.58
C THR A 306 7.54 18.43 5.61
N SER A 307 6.93 18.56 6.78
CA SER A 307 7.54 19.14 7.96
C SER A 307 8.55 18.18 8.63
N ASN A 308 8.54 16.89 8.25
CA ASN A 308 9.41 15.84 8.81
C ASN A 308 10.17 15.06 7.70
N PRO A 309 11.20 15.66 7.09
CA PRO A 309 11.94 15.05 5.98
C PRO A 309 12.63 13.74 6.38
N ALA A 310 13.13 13.62 7.62
CA ALA A 310 13.77 12.42 8.13
C ALA A 310 12.80 11.22 8.20
N LEU A 311 11.53 11.44 8.54
CA LEU A 311 10.51 10.39 8.47
C LEU A 311 10.29 9.93 7.04
N LEU A 312 10.12 10.85 6.08
CA LEU A 312 9.94 10.50 4.68
C LEU A 312 11.14 9.71 4.12
N GLN A 313 12.37 10.14 4.41
CA GLN A 313 13.58 9.42 4.01
C GLN A 313 13.62 8.00 4.60
N ARG A 314 13.23 7.82 5.88
CA ARG A 314 13.12 6.48 6.48
C ARG A 314 12.08 5.63 5.79
N VAL A 315 10.91 6.18 5.45
CA VAL A 315 9.87 5.48 4.69
C VAL A 315 10.39 5.05 3.31
N MET A 316 11.15 5.91 2.63
CA MET A 316 11.79 5.60 1.34
C MET A 316 12.88 4.52 1.45
N GLN A 317 13.50 4.34 2.63
CA GLN A 317 14.51 3.31 2.89
C GLN A 317 13.90 1.98 3.37
N ASP A 318 12.62 1.96 3.76
CA ASP A 318 11.99 0.75 4.29
C ASP A 318 11.85 -0.33 3.21
N ARG A 319 12.72 -1.34 3.28
CA ARG A 319 12.73 -2.50 2.37
C ARG A 319 11.48 -3.37 2.52
N ASN A 320 10.71 -3.22 3.60
CA ASN A 320 9.44 -3.92 3.78
C ASN A 320 8.27 -3.22 3.07
N MET A 321 8.51 -2.12 2.33
CA MET A 321 7.44 -1.51 1.54
C MET A 321 6.89 -2.47 0.48
N TRP A 322 7.66 -3.47 0.05
CA TRP A 322 7.14 -4.58 -0.76
C TRP A 322 6.05 -5.39 -0.04
N VAL A 323 6.17 -5.61 1.27
CA VAL A 323 5.14 -6.26 2.08
C VAL A 323 3.89 -5.39 2.13
N TRP A 324 4.03 -4.06 2.24
CA TRP A 324 2.91 -3.12 2.19
C TRP A 324 2.25 -3.04 0.81
N VAL A 325 3.02 -3.00 -0.28
CA VAL A 325 2.49 -3.09 -1.64
C VAL A 325 1.74 -4.40 -1.84
N TRP A 326 2.28 -5.51 -1.34
CA TRP A 326 1.60 -6.79 -1.34
C TRP A 326 0.31 -6.77 -0.51
N VAL A 327 0.35 -6.27 0.73
CA VAL A 327 -0.81 -6.16 1.64
C VAL A 327 -1.88 -5.22 1.08
N TRP A 328 -1.49 -4.12 0.44
CA TRP A 328 -2.40 -3.15 -0.18
C TRP A 328 -3.10 -3.73 -1.41
N GLU A 329 -2.37 -4.43 -2.29
CA GLU A 329 -2.95 -5.02 -3.51
C GLU A 329 -3.73 -6.31 -3.24
N PHE A 330 -3.24 -7.18 -2.36
CA PHE A 330 -4.04 -8.30 -1.87
C PHE A 330 -5.24 -7.77 -1.10
N GLY A 331 -5.08 -6.70 -0.31
CA GLY A 331 -6.15 -5.96 0.33
C GLY A 331 -7.21 -5.50 -0.66
N ARG A 332 -6.85 -4.92 -1.81
CA ARG A 332 -7.82 -4.53 -2.86
C ARG A 332 -8.49 -5.72 -3.53
N THR A 333 -7.74 -6.78 -3.81
CA THR A 333 -8.30 -8.00 -4.40
C THR A 333 -9.21 -8.73 -3.42
N LEU A 334 -8.84 -8.73 -2.13
CA LEU A 334 -9.60 -9.26 -1.01
C LEU A 334 -10.80 -8.36 -0.69
N VAL A 335 -10.71 -7.04 -0.79
CA VAL A 335 -11.82 -6.07 -0.65
C VAL A 335 -12.80 -6.19 -1.81
N TRP A 336 -12.31 -6.44 -3.04
CA TRP A 336 -13.16 -6.78 -4.18
C TRP A 336 -13.83 -8.16 -3.99
N TYR A 337 -13.13 -9.13 -3.38
CA TYR A 337 -13.68 -10.44 -3.02
C TYR A 337 -14.62 -10.39 -1.79
N LEU A 338 -14.41 -9.41 -0.90
CA LEU A 338 -15.16 -9.12 0.33
C LEU A 338 -16.17 -7.99 0.12
N SER A 339 -16.48 -7.59 -1.13
CA SER A 339 -17.56 -6.64 -1.46
C SER A 339 -18.97 -7.23 -1.21
N ILE A 340 -19.07 -8.16 -0.25
CA ILE A 340 -20.29 -8.50 0.47
C ILE A 340 -20.53 -7.34 1.46
N PRO A 341 -21.78 -6.87 1.64
CA PRO A 341 -22.08 -5.64 2.37
C PRO A 341 -21.47 -5.54 3.78
N ASP A 342 -21.18 -4.29 4.17
CA ASP A 342 -20.53 -3.74 5.37
C ASP A 342 -21.11 -4.14 6.76
N GLU A 343 -21.48 -5.40 6.99
CA GLU A 343 -22.03 -5.86 8.28
C GLU A 343 -21.04 -6.63 9.17
N TYR A 344 -19.76 -6.74 8.77
CA TYR A 344 -18.75 -7.53 9.51
C TYR A 344 -17.53 -6.74 9.98
N ARG A 345 -17.54 -5.40 9.91
CA ARG A 345 -16.52 -4.59 10.60
C ARG A 345 -17.00 -4.30 12.03
N ASN A 346 -17.09 -5.35 12.85
CA ASN A 346 -17.23 -5.22 14.29
C ASN A 346 -16.13 -6.02 15.01
N GLU A 347 -15.27 -5.23 15.66
CA GLU A 347 -14.79 -5.41 17.03
C GLU A 347 -13.80 -6.54 17.32
N GLU A 348 -12.63 -6.14 17.85
CA GLU A 348 -12.15 -6.42 19.22
C GLU A 348 -12.68 -7.67 19.95
N ARG A 349 -12.84 -8.80 19.26
CA ARG A 349 -12.98 -10.10 19.91
C ARG A 349 -11.60 -10.74 19.90
N GLY A 350 -11.03 -10.92 21.09
CA GLY A 350 -9.85 -11.78 21.24
C GLY A 350 -10.11 -13.11 20.54
N THR A 351 -9.31 -13.40 19.51
CA THR A 351 -9.46 -14.63 18.72
C THR A 351 -9.23 -15.84 19.61
N GLU A 352 -10.22 -16.74 19.71
CA GLU A 352 -10.10 -17.92 20.58
C GLU A 352 -8.92 -18.78 20.11
N PRO A 353 -8.02 -19.23 21.01
CA PRO A 353 -6.86 -20.06 20.64
C PRO A 353 -7.21 -21.30 19.81
N LYS A 354 -8.39 -21.88 20.02
CA LYS A 354 -8.90 -23.02 19.24
C LYS A 354 -9.16 -22.65 17.79
N GLN A 355 -9.73 -21.48 17.54
CA GLN A 355 -10.03 -20.99 16.20
C GLN A 355 -8.73 -20.70 15.44
N LEU A 356 -7.74 -20.08 16.09
CA LEU A 356 -6.41 -19.86 15.49
C LEU A 356 -5.68 -21.17 15.18
N ALA A 357 -5.67 -22.11 16.14
CA ALA A 357 -5.05 -23.42 15.95
C ALA A 357 -5.69 -24.20 14.80
N PHE A 358 -7.04 -24.22 14.74
CA PHE A 358 -7.77 -24.84 13.64
C PHE A 358 -7.45 -24.18 12.30
N SER A 359 -7.41 -22.84 12.27
CA SER A 359 -7.13 -22.08 11.04
C SER A 359 -5.71 -22.29 10.53
N ALA A 360 -4.73 -22.34 11.43
CA ALA A 360 -3.35 -22.63 11.07
C ALA A 360 -3.16 -24.07 10.60
N ALA A 361 -3.77 -25.03 11.30
CA ALA A 361 -3.75 -26.44 10.91
C ALA A 361 -4.42 -26.65 9.53
N LEU A 362 -5.54 -25.98 9.30
CA LEU A 362 -6.26 -26.00 8.02
C LEU A 362 -5.40 -25.41 6.89
N GLY A 363 -4.79 -24.24 7.13
CA GLY A 363 -3.92 -23.59 6.14
C GLY A 363 -2.69 -24.43 5.78
N ILE A 364 -2.03 -25.07 6.75
CA ILE A 364 -0.89 -25.97 6.47
C ILE A 364 -1.36 -27.24 5.73
N THR A 365 -2.48 -27.84 6.16
CA THR A 365 -3.00 -29.08 5.54
C THR A 365 -3.35 -28.86 4.07
N LEU A 366 -4.02 -27.75 3.76
CA LEU A 366 -4.32 -27.35 2.39
C LEU A 366 -3.07 -26.87 1.63
N GLY A 367 -2.10 -26.29 2.34
CA GLY A 367 -0.83 -25.82 1.77
C GLY A 367 0.14 -26.91 1.36
N VAL A 368 -0.04 -28.14 1.81
CA VAL A 368 0.73 -29.32 1.36
C VAL A 368 0.00 -30.13 0.29
N PHE A 369 -1.06 -29.58 -0.32
CA PHE A 369 -1.77 -30.23 -1.42
C PHE A 369 -0.82 -30.50 -2.60
N PRO A 370 -0.78 -31.72 -3.17
CA PRO A 370 0.27 -32.13 -4.11
C PRO A 370 0.04 -31.63 -5.55
N ILE A 371 -0.45 -30.39 -5.70
CA ILE A 371 -0.56 -29.67 -6.97
C ILE A 371 -0.21 -28.19 -6.72
N CYS A 372 0.97 -27.81 -7.19
CA CYS A 372 1.48 -26.45 -7.07
C CYS A 372 0.53 -25.42 -7.69
N GLY A 373 0.29 -24.34 -6.95
CA GLY A 373 -0.57 -23.23 -7.38
C GLY A 373 -2.06 -23.42 -7.11
N VAL A 374 -2.50 -24.59 -6.63
CA VAL A 374 -3.91 -24.86 -6.28
C VAL A 374 -4.19 -24.59 -4.80
N THR A 375 -3.15 -24.62 -3.95
CA THR A 375 -3.22 -24.47 -2.49
C THR A 375 -3.93 -23.18 -2.03
N VAL A 376 -3.59 -22.03 -2.63
CA VAL A 376 -4.21 -20.73 -2.34
C VAL A 376 -5.70 -20.72 -2.65
N PHE A 377 -6.09 -21.31 -3.78
CA PHE A 377 -7.48 -21.38 -4.19
C PHE A 377 -8.31 -22.26 -3.25
N LEU A 378 -7.77 -23.42 -2.85
CA LEU A 378 -8.41 -24.30 -1.86
C LEU A 378 -8.57 -23.60 -0.51
N CYS A 379 -7.57 -22.85 -0.07
CA CYS A 379 -7.67 -22.07 1.17
C CYS A 379 -8.75 -20.98 1.06
N GLY A 380 -8.86 -20.32 -0.10
CA GLY A 380 -9.92 -19.33 -0.36
C GLY A 380 -11.33 -19.93 -0.31
N ILE A 381 -11.53 -21.12 -0.90
CA ILE A 381 -12.79 -21.87 -0.79
C ILE A 381 -13.07 -22.24 0.67
N ALA A 382 -12.07 -22.75 1.38
CA ALA A 382 -12.23 -23.15 2.77
C ALA A 382 -12.64 -21.97 3.65
N VAL A 383 -12.04 -20.80 3.46
CA VAL A 383 -12.42 -19.55 4.15
C VAL A 383 -13.87 -19.16 3.82
N ALA A 384 -14.26 -19.21 2.55
CA ALA A 384 -15.62 -18.84 2.12
C ALA A 384 -16.71 -19.78 2.66
N VAL A 385 -16.39 -21.07 2.79
CA VAL A 385 -17.30 -22.11 3.31
C VAL A 385 -17.37 -22.07 4.84
N LEU A 386 -16.23 -21.96 5.51
CA LEU A 386 -16.14 -22.05 6.98
C LEU A 386 -16.47 -20.72 7.68
N ARG A 387 -16.31 -19.58 6.99
CA ARG A 387 -16.64 -18.24 7.48
C ARG A 387 -16.15 -18.01 8.92
N SER A 388 -17.07 -17.92 9.87
CA SER A 388 -16.79 -17.65 11.29
C SER A 388 -16.05 -18.79 12.01
N LEU A 389 -15.98 -20.00 11.44
CA LEU A 389 -15.29 -21.14 12.03
C LEU A 389 -13.76 -21.07 11.85
N CYS A 390 -13.27 -20.18 10.97
CA CYS A 390 -11.84 -20.00 10.74
C CYS A 390 -11.46 -18.52 10.67
N HIS A 391 -10.23 -18.21 11.04
CA HIS A 391 -9.64 -16.89 10.94
C HIS A 391 -8.87 -16.78 9.62
N ALA A 392 -9.48 -16.11 8.63
CA ALA A 392 -8.98 -16.07 7.25
C ALA A 392 -7.49 -15.66 7.12
N PRO A 393 -6.99 -14.63 7.83
CA PRO A 393 -5.57 -14.27 7.78
C PRO A 393 -4.65 -15.40 8.23
N THR A 394 -5.05 -16.15 9.26
CA THR A 394 -4.26 -17.26 9.79
C THR A 394 -4.23 -18.43 8.81
N VAL A 395 -5.34 -18.74 8.12
CA VAL A 395 -5.37 -19.77 7.08
C VAL A 395 -4.40 -19.42 5.95
N MET A 396 -4.43 -18.17 5.46
CA MET A 396 -3.56 -17.72 4.37
C MET A 396 -2.08 -17.73 4.75
N LEU A 397 -1.76 -17.23 5.95
CA LEU A 397 -0.38 -17.19 6.45
C LEU A 397 0.19 -18.60 6.62
N ALA A 398 -0.60 -19.52 7.17
CA ALA A 398 -0.17 -20.89 7.40
C ALA A 398 0.03 -21.67 6.09
N ASN A 399 -0.79 -21.39 5.07
CA ASN A 399 -0.58 -21.89 3.70
C ASN A 399 0.75 -21.41 3.10
N PHE A 400 1.10 -20.14 3.30
CA PHE A 400 2.38 -19.58 2.84
C PHE A 400 3.58 -20.26 3.53
N ILE A 401 3.49 -20.49 4.84
CA ILE A 401 4.52 -21.21 5.61
C ILE A 401 4.70 -22.65 5.13
N ALA A 402 3.63 -23.30 4.67
CA ALA A 402 3.67 -24.67 4.15
C ALA A 402 4.27 -24.81 2.74
N THR A 403 4.34 -23.70 1.98
CA THR A 403 4.77 -23.71 0.57
C THR A 403 6.15 -24.33 0.33
N PRO A 404 7.21 -24.06 1.15
CA PRO A 404 8.51 -24.70 0.97
C PRO A 404 8.49 -26.23 1.16
N ILE A 405 7.51 -26.75 1.90
CA ILE A 405 7.40 -28.16 2.26
C ILE A 405 6.50 -28.92 1.27
N GLU A 406 5.63 -28.22 0.54
CA GLU A 406 4.71 -28.76 -0.48
C GLU A 406 5.42 -29.69 -1.47
N LEU A 407 6.50 -29.22 -2.11
CA LEU A 407 7.26 -30.00 -3.09
C LEU A 407 7.93 -31.23 -2.46
N SER A 408 8.40 -31.10 -1.23
CA SER A 408 9.07 -32.18 -0.49
C SER A 408 8.10 -33.30 -0.11
N LEU A 409 6.82 -32.97 0.11
CA LEU A 409 5.78 -33.95 0.48
C LEU A 409 5.09 -34.60 -0.72
N MET A 410 5.32 -34.12 -1.94
CA MET A 410 4.75 -34.72 -3.15
C MET A 410 5.17 -36.18 -3.32
N VAL A 411 6.45 -36.50 -3.08
CA VAL A 411 6.96 -37.88 -3.17
C VAL A 411 6.37 -38.78 -2.07
N PRO A 412 6.38 -38.39 -0.78
CA PRO A 412 5.67 -39.11 0.27
C PRO A 412 4.20 -39.40 -0.05
N PHE A 413 3.43 -38.42 -0.54
CA PHE A 413 2.03 -38.63 -0.90
C PHE A 413 1.87 -39.60 -2.07
N LEU A 414 2.74 -39.51 -3.08
CA LEU A 414 2.78 -40.45 -4.20
C LEU A 414 3.00 -41.89 -3.70
N ARG A 415 4.03 -42.10 -2.86
CA ARG A 415 4.34 -43.42 -2.29
C ARG A 415 3.21 -43.95 -1.43
N PHE A 416 2.60 -43.09 -0.64
CA PHE A 416 1.44 -43.48 0.17
C PHE A 416 0.24 -43.89 -0.70
N GLY A 417 -0.02 -43.18 -1.80
CA GLY A 417 -1.02 -43.56 -2.79
C GLY A 417 -0.75 -44.91 -3.46
N GLU A 418 0.51 -45.23 -3.76
CA GLU A 418 0.92 -46.54 -4.28
C GLU A 418 0.60 -47.66 -3.29
N ILE A 419 0.90 -47.44 -2.00
CA ILE A 419 0.59 -48.39 -0.92
C ILE A 419 -0.93 -48.62 -0.83
N ILE A 420 -1.73 -47.55 -0.83
CA ILE A 420 -3.20 -47.64 -0.74
C ILE A 420 -3.79 -48.44 -1.91
N THR A 421 -3.23 -48.29 -3.11
CA THR A 421 -3.77 -48.91 -4.33
C THR A 421 -3.19 -50.29 -4.63
N GLY A 422 -2.16 -50.73 -3.90
CA GLY A 422 -1.38 -51.93 -4.23
C GLY A 422 -0.73 -51.87 -5.63
N GLY A 423 -0.51 -50.66 -6.14
CA GLY A 423 -0.03 -50.42 -7.50
C GLY A 423 1.50 -50.57 -7.62
N PRO A 424 2.03 -50.77 -8.84
CA PRO A 424 3.47 -50.79 -9.07
C PRO A 424 4.09 -49.42 -8.79
N HIS A 425 5.31 -49.41 -8.25
CA HIS A 425 6.06 -48.19 -7.97
C HIS A 425 6.35 -47.38 -9.24
N PHE A 426 6.02 -46.10 -9.20
CA PHE A 426 6.38 -45.15 -10.24
C PHE A 426 7.88 -44.81 -10.15
N PRO A 427 8.67 -45.01 -11.22
CA PRO A 427 10.08 -44.69 -11.24
C PRO A 427 10.28 -43.17 -11.35
N LEU A 428 10.85 -42.56 -10.29
CA LEU A 428 11.19 -41.14 -10.26
C LEU A 428 12.48 -40.92 -11.07
N THR A 429 12.36 -40.87 -12.39
CA THR A 429 13.47 -40.53 -13.30
C THR A 429 13.40 -39.05 -13.70
N SER A 430 14.57 -38.45 -14.00
CA SER A 430 14.67 -37.06 -14.48
C SER A 430 13.85 -36.83 -15.76
N ASP A 431 13.75 -37.84 -16.62
CA ASP A 431 12.94 -37.81 -17.85
C ASP A 431 11.44 -37.79 -17.58
N ALA A 432 10.96 -38.52 -16.56
CA ALA A 432 9.55 -38.49 -16.17
C ALA A 432 9.17 -37.12 -15.58
N PHE A 433 10.04 -36.54 -14.76
CA PHE A 433 9.86 -35.20 -14.19
C PHE A 433 9.84 -34.11 -15.27
N LYS A 434 10.72 -34.19 -16.27
CA LYS A 434 10.76 -33.29 -17.43
C LYS A 434 9.50 -33.39 -18.29
N LYS A 435 8.95 -34.59 -18.50
CA LYS A 435 7.68 -34.80 -19.25
C LYS A 435 6.47 -34.20 -18.53
N VAL A 436 6.44 -34.24 -17.19
CA VAL A 436 5.40 -33.60 -16.37
C VAL A 436 5.49 -32.07 -16.46
N LEU A 437 6.70 -31.49 -16.34
CA LEU A 437 6.93 -30.04 -16.42
C LEU A 437 6.67 -29.46 -17.82
N THR A 438 6.92 -30.23 -18.88
CA THR A 438 6.72 -29.81 -20.28
C THR A 438 5.29 -29.99 -20.78
N GLY A 439 4.35 -30.44 -19.93
CA GLY A 439 2.94 -30.62 -20.29
C GLY A 439 2.68 -31.81 -21.23
N GLN A 440 3.68 -32.67 -21.48
CA GLN A 440 3.51 -33.91 -22.21
C GLN A 440 2.94 -34.98 -21.26
N ALA A 441 1.65 -34.86 -20.96
CA ALA A 441 0.96 -35.74 -20.02
C ALA A 441 0.85 -37.17 -20.57
N SER A 442 1.85 -38.00 -20.29
CA SER A 442 1.72 -39.44 -20.48
C SER A 442 0.68 -39.98 -19.50
N ARG A 443 0.03 -41.09 -19.86
CA ARG A 443 -0.93 -41.80 -19.00
C ARG A 443 -0.35 -42.16 -17.63
N GLU A 444 0.97 -42.30 -17.56
CA GLU A 444 1.74 -42.64 -16.36
C GLU A 444 1.92 -41.44 -15.42
N ALA A 445 2.16 -40.24 -15.97
CA ALA A 445 2.20 -38.99 -15.20
C ALA A 445 0.84 -38.63 -14.58
N LEU A 446 -0.24 -38.84 -15.32
CA LEU A 446 -1.59 -38.64 -14.76
C LEU A 446 -1.89 -39.64 -13.64
N ARG A 447 -1.36 -40.87 -13.76
CA ARG A 447 -1.48 -41.88 -12.72
C ARG A 447 -0.69 -41.49 -11.46
N SER A 448 0.51 -40.93 -11.59
CA SER A 448 1.28 -40.48 -10.41
C SER A 448 0.61 -39.31 -9.70
N ILE A 449 0.07 -38.33 -10.44
CA ILE A 449 -0.70 -37.23 -9.82
C ILE A 449 -1.92 -37.78 -9.08
N PHE A 450 -2.66 -38.72 -9.69
CA PHE A 450 -3.80 -39.37 -9.04
C PHE A 450 -3.41 -40.08 -7.73
N LEU A 451 -2.30 -40.83 -7.74
CA LEU A 451 -1.80 -41.53 -6.56
C LEU A 451 -1.38 -40.54 -5.47
N ALA A 452 -0.68 -39.46 -5.82
CA ALA A 452 -0.32 -38.41 -4.87
C ALA A 452 -1.56 -37.73 -4.26
N LEU A 453 -2.56 -37.41 -5.07
CA LEU A 453 -3.84 -36.87 -4.60
C LEU A 453 -4.54 -37.84 -3.66
N LEU A 454 -4.60 -39.13 -4.00
CA LEU A 454 -5.21 -40.15 -3.16
C LEU A 454 -4.48 -40.28 -1.82
N GLY A 455 -3.15 -40.29 -1.85
CA GLY A 455 -2.33 -40.28 -0.65
C GLY A 455 -2.60 -39.06 0.22
N TRP A 456 -2.68 -37.87 -0.37
CA TRP A 456 -3.04 -36.65 0.36
C TRP A 456 -4.46 -36.69 0.92
N VAL A 457 -5.47 -37.17 0.17
CA VAL A 457 -6.86 -37.26 0.63
C VAL A 457 -6.98 -38.13 1.89
N VAL A 458 -6.24 -39.23 1.95
CA VAL A 458 -6.23 -40.11 3.13
C VAL A 458 -5.41 -39.51 4.28
N ALA A 459 -4.30 -38.83 3.98
CA ALA A 459 -3.44 -38.24 4.99
C ALA A 459 -3.98 -36.92 5.58
N ALA A 460 -4.72 -36.13 4.81
CA ALA A 460 -5.12 -34.77 5.15
C ALA A 460 -5.94 -34.67 6.45
N PRO A 461 -6.95 -35.53 6.72
CA PRO A 461 -7.65 -35.50 8.01
C PRO A 461 -6.73 -35.80 9.21
N LEU A 462 -5.76 -36.69 9.02
CA LEU A 462 -4.78 -37.04 10.06
C LEU A 462 -3.78 -35.89 10.29
N ILE A 463 -3.29 -35.29 9.22
CA ILE A 463 -2.41 -34.11 9.26
C ILE A 463 -3.13 -32.95 9.96
N LEU A 464 -4.37 -32.66 9.59
CA LEU A 464 -5.19 -31.61 10.19
C LEU A 464 -5.38 -31.85 11.70
N GLY A 465 -5.75 -33.06 12.09
CA GLY A 465 -5.94 -33.44 13.48
C GLY A 465 -4.66 -33.33 14.30
N ALA A 466 -3.54 -33.87 13.79
CA ALA A 466 -2.25 -33.82 14.45
C ALA A 466 -1.74 -32.37 14.63
N LEU A 467 -1.82 -31.56 13.57
CA LEU A 467 -1.43 -30.15 13.61
C LEU A 467 -2.31 -29.35 14.56
N TYR A 468 -3.61 -29.59 14.59
CA TYR A 468 -4.51 -28.93 15.53
C TYR A 468 -4.12 -29.22 16.98
N LEU A 469 -3.87 -30.50 17.31
CA LEU A 469 -3.45 -30.90 18.66
C LEU A 469 -2.09 -30.31 19.06
N LEU A 470 -1.16 -30.22 18.12
CA LEU A 470 0.17 -29.66 18.34
C LEU A 470 0.15 -28.12 18.48
N LEU A 471 -0.66 -27.43 17.67
CA LEU A 471 -0.71 -25.96 17.64
C LEU A 471 -1.59 -25.36 18.74
N LEU A 472 -2.60 -26.09 19.21
CA LEU A 472 -3.49 -25.62 20.27
C LEU A 472 -2.77 -25.16 21.56
N PRO A 473 -1.81 -25.90 22.15
CA PRO A 473 -1.07 -25.42 23.32
C PRO A 473 -0.23 -24.19 22.99
N CYS A 474 0.38 -24.11 21.81
CA CYS A 474 1.16 -22.95 21.37
C CYS A 474 0.29 -21.69 21.31
N PHE A 475 -0.88 -21.76 20.69
CA PHE A 475 -1.79 -20.60 20.60
C PHE A 475 -2.40 -20.23 21.95
N LYS A 476 -2.63 -21.19 22.87
CA LYS A 476 -3.04 -20.88 24.25
C LYS A 476 -1.99 -20.03 24.97
N ILE A 477 -0.72 -20.40 24.87
CA ILE A 477 0.40 -19.64 25.46
C ILE A 477 0.54 -18.27 24.79
N LEU A 478 0.51 -18.25 23.45
CA LEU A 478 0.71 -17.03 22.66
C LEU A 478 -0.37 -15.99 22.98
N VAL A 479 -1.66 -16.38 22.91
CA VAL A 479 -2.77 -15.47 23.19
C VAL A 479 -2.71 -14.97 24.62
N HIS A 480 -2.40 -15.83 25.60
CA HIS A 480 -2.25 -15.41 27.00
C HIS A 480 -1.11 -14.41 27.22
N LYS A 481 0.01 -14.58 26.53
CA LYS A 481 1.17 -13.67 26.63
C LYS A 481 0.91 -12.29 26.02
N PHE A 482 0.13 -12.22 24.94
CA PHE A 482 -0.18 -10.96 24.26
C PHE A 482 -1.45 -10.26 24.79
N THR A 483 -2.31 -10.94 25.56
CA THR A 483 -3.40 -10.29 26.31
C THR A 483 -2.98 -9.82 27.71
N ALA A 484 -1.83 -10.25 28.22
CA ALA A 484 -1.31 -9.90 29.54
C ALA A 484 -0.42 -8.64 29.59
N VAL A 485 -0.64 -7.66 28.70
CA VAL A 485 -0.07 -6.30 28.86
C VAL A 485 -1.03 -5.49 29.75
N PRO A 486 -0.60 -4.92 30.89
CA PRO A 486 -1.49 -4.19 31.78
C PRO A 486 -2.01 -2.92 31.12
N SER A 487 -3.34 -2.77 31.07
CA SER A 487 -3.97 -1.47 30.88
C SER A 487 -3.55 -0.54 32.02
N SER A 488 -2.98 0.61 31.69
CA SER A 488 -2.69 1.72 32.61
C SER A 488 -3.87 2.05 33.54
N PRO A 489 -3.66 2.54 34.78
CA PRO A 489 -4.71 2.62 35.79
C PRO A 489 -5.77 3.66 35.41
N LYS A 490 -7.01 3.22 35.21
CA LYS A 490 -8.18 4.11 35.17
C LYS A 490 -8.37 4.72 36.56
N LYS A 491 -8.27 6.06 36.62
CA LYS A 491 -8.74 6.88 37.74
C LYS A 491 -10.17 6.45 38.11
N ALA A 492 -10.38 6.06 39.36
CA ALA A 492 -11.69 5.78 39.92
C ALA A 492 -12.53 7.07 39.92
N LEU A 493 -13.67 7.04 39.23
CA LEU A 493 -14.72 8.04 39.39
C LEU A 493 -15.77 7.44 40.32
N ASN A 494 -15.87 8.03 41.52
CA ASN A 494 -16.80 7.61 42.56
C ASN A 494 -18.25 7.67 42.09
N SER A 495 -18.97 6.60 42.39
CA SER A 495 -20.42 6.48 42.32
C SER A 495 -21.09 7.42 43.34
N ILE A 496 -21.96 8.31 42.86
CA ILE A 496 -23.08 8.82 43.67
C ILE A 496 -24.37 8.44 42.96
N SER A 497 -25.15 7.64 43.70
CA SER A 497 -26.46 7.10 43.42
C SER A 497 -27.58 8.15 43.43
N SER A 498 -28.53 8.07 42.50
CA SER A 498 -29.96 8.35 42.73
C SER A 498 -30.82 7.95 41.51
N PRO A 499 -32.04 7.39 41.68
CA PRO A 499 -32.74 6.62 40.65
C PRO A 499 -33.67 7.46 39.76
N ARG A 500 -33.85 6.99 38.51
CA ARG A 500 -34.86 7.50 37.56
C ARG A 500 -36.27 7.04 37.93
N LYS A 501 -37.26 7.91 37.75
CA LYS A 501 -38.59 7.62 37.17
C LYS A 501 -39.26 8.93 36.66
N PRO A 502 -40.26 8.87 35.76
CA PRO A 502 -40.17 9.55 34.46
C PRO A 502 -41.30 10.53 34.12
N LEU A 503 -41.11 11.21 32.99
CA LEU A 503 -42.08 11.83 32.07
C LEU A 503 -42.83 13.11 32.51
N ASN A 504 -42.52 14.24 31.83
CA ASN A 504 -43.48 15.13 31.16
C ASN A 504 -42.75 16.32 30.50
N SER A 505 -43.09 16.61 29.24
CA SER A 505 -42.89 17.91 28.56
C SER A 505 -44.13 18.80 28.80
N PRO A 506 -44.21 20.05 28.30
CA PRO A 506 -43.21 21.11 28.07
C PRO A 506 -43.65 22.46 28.72
N SER A 507 -42.74 23.40 28.97
CA SER A 507 -43.13 24.81 29.13
C SER A 507 -41.96 25.79 28.95
N GLU A 508 -42.04 26.52 27.84
CA GLU A 508 -41.88 27.96 27.70
C GLU A 508 -40.81 28.75 28.48
N VAL A 509 -40.00 29.48 27.70
CA VAL A 509 -39.73 30.93 27.83
C VAL A 509 -38.89 31.38 29.03
N ARG A 510 -37.67 31.89 28.79
CA ARG A 510 -37.40 33.33 28.55
C ARG A 510 -35.89 33.61 28.45
N LEU A 511 -35.52 34.30 27.40
CA LEU A 511 -34.28 35.07 27.26
C LEU A 511 -34.05 35.98 28.47
N LYS A 512 -32.80 36.07 28.93
CA LYS A 512 -32.29 37.29 29.56
C LYS A 512 -30.82 37.51 29.21
N VAL A 513 -30.65 38.44 28.28
CA VAL A 513 -29.45 39.27 28.09
C VAL A 513 -29.10 39.94 29.42
N ARG A 514 -27.79 40.03 29.72
CA ARG A 514 -27.23 41.21 30.39
C ARG A 514 -25.73 41.34 30.10
N ASP A 515 -25.42 42.54 29.64
CA ASP A 515 -24.13 43.12 29.29
C ASP A 515 -23.18 43.23 30.50
N VAL A 516 -21.87 43.06 30.25
CA VAL A 516 -20.81 44.10 30.38
C VAL A 516 -19.67 43.73 29.42
#